data_AF-A0A291R8Z2-F1
#
_entry.id   AF-A0A291R8Z2-F1
#
_cell.length_a   1.000
_cell.length_b   1.000
_cell.length_c   1.000
_cell.angle_alpha   90.00
_cell.angle_beta   90.00
_cell.angle_gamma   90.00
#
_symmetry.space_group_name_H-M   'P 1'
#
loop_
_entity.id
_entity.type
_entity.pdbx_description
1 polymer ?
#
loop_
_entity_poly.entity_id
_entity_poly.type
_entity_poly.pdbx_seq_one_letter_code
_entity_poly.pdbx_strand_id
1 'polypeptide(L)'
;AAGNDGTFGSGHSNPSADYPDYGLVGAPSTARDAISVASYNNTTVGSKVINIIGLENNADLNYGKSSFDNPEKSPVPFEIGKEYEYVYAGIGQASDFDGLDLTGKLALIKRGTISFSEKIANATAAGAVGVVIFNSRPDEANVSMQLDDTAIAIPSVFIPLEFGEALAANSYKIAFNNETDIRPNPEAGLLSDFSSWGLSADGELKPDLAAPGGAIYAAINDNDYANMQGTSMASPHVAGAAVLVKQYLQATYPTKSPQEIEALVKHLLMSTAKAHVNKETTAYTSL
;
A
#
# COMPACT_ATOMS: atom_id res chain seq x y z
N ALA A 1 -1.13 12.22 16.11
CA ALA A 1 -2.05 11.49 15.20
C ALA A 1 -3.48 11.69 15.68
N ALA A 2 -4.43 12.01 14.78
CA ALA A 2 -5.83 12.28 15.14
C ALA A 2 -6.65 11.02 15.47
N GLY A 3 -6.28 9.88 14.89
CA GLY A 3 -7.04 8.62 14.96
C GLY A 3 -7.31 8.05 13.57
N ASN A 4 -7.72 6.78 13.51
CA ASN A 4 -7.98 6.07 12.25
C ASN A 4 -9.41 5.48 12.22
N ASP A 5 -10.34 6.15 12.90
CA ASP A 5 -11.70 5.66 13.14
C ASP A 5 -12.73 6.28 12.19
N GLY A 6 -12.30 7.21 11.31
CA GLY A 6 -13.17 7.94 10.40
C GLY A 6 -14.23 8.76 11.14
N THR A 7 -15.49 8.40 10.94
CA THR A 7 -16.67 9.04 11.55
C THR A 7 -17.49 8.00 12.29
N PHE A 8 -18.41 8.42 13.15
CA PHE A 8 -19.38 7.51 13.75
C PHE A 8 -20.12 6.68 12.68
N GLY A 9 -20.02 5.35 12.77
CA GLY A 9 -20.60 4.41 11.82
C GLY A 9 -19.65 3.91 10.73
N SER A 10 -18.42 4.44 10.64
CA SER A 10 -17.40 3.98 9.69
C SER A 10 -17.23 2.45 9.72
N GLY A 11 -17.20 1.84 8.54
CA GLY A 11 -17.18 0.38 8.36
C GLY A 11 -18.56 -0.31 8.38
N HIS A 12 -19.63 0.43 8.67
CA HIS A 12 -21.01 -0.08 8.62
C HIS A 12 -21.92 0.79 7.74
N SER A 13 -21.96 2.11 7.98
CA SER A 13 -22.82 3.06 7.27
C SER A 13 -22.32 4.48 7.43
N ASN A 14 -22.76 5.39 6.55
CA ASN A 14 -22.54 6.82 6.75
C ASN A 14 -23.32 7.32 7.98
N PRO A 15 -22.84 8.36 8.69
CA PRO A 15 -23.57 8.96 9.81
C PRO A 15 -24.90 9.55 9.34
N SER A 16 -25.90 9.51 10.22
CA SER A 16 -27.22 10.11 9.95
C SER A 16 -27.13 11.63 9.98
N ALA A 17 -27.86 12.30 9.08
CA ALA A 17 -28.01 13.75 9.11
C ALA A 17 -28.68 14.27 10.39
N ASP A 18 -29.44 13.42 11.09
CA ASP A 18 -30.08 13.78 12.37
C ASP A 18 -29.11 13.81 13.56
N TYR A 19 -27.92 13.21 13.41
CA TYR A 19 -26.89 13.11 14.46
C TYR A 19 -25.57 13.72 13.97
N PRO A 20 -25.46 15.07 13.98
CA PRO A 20 -24.31 15.78 13.41
C PRO A 20 -23.03 15.64 14.25
N ASP A 21 -23.11 15.13 15.48
CA ASP A 21 -21.95 14.86 16.33
C ASP A 21 -21.40 13.44 16.05
N TYR A 22 -20.69 13.32 14.93
CA TYR A 22 -20.10 12.06 14.44
C TYR A 22 -18.57 12.02 14.60
N GLY A 23 -17.99 12.98 15.32
CA GLY A 23 -16.55 13.11 15.52
C GLY A 23 -15.96 11.97 16.35
N LEU A 24 -14.78 11.50 15.94
CA LEU A 24 -14.04 10.41 16.59
C LEU A 24 -12.57 10.74 16.83
N VAL A 25 -12.19 12.02 16.78
CA VAL A 25 -10.83 12.44 17.10
C VAL A 25 -10.47 12.09 18.55
N GLY A 26 -9.38 11.35 18.73
CA GLY A 26 -9.05 10.70 19.99
C GLY A 26 -8.07 11.47 20.87
N ALA A 27 -8.15 11.25 22.18
CA ALA A 27 -7.10 11.62 23.12
C ALA A 27 -5.84 10.75 22.90
N PRO A 28 -4.62 11.27 23.11
CA PRO A 28 -4.29 12.60 23.66
C PRO A 28 -4.25 13.73 22.62
N SER A 29 -4.58 13.47 21.36
CA SER A 29 -4.45 14.47 20.28
C SER A 29 -5.40 15.67 20.44
N THR A 30 -6.51 15.45 21.15
CA THR A 30 -7.49 16.48 21.51
C THR A 30 -6.97 17.51 22.50
N ALA A 31 -5.84 17.26 23.17
CA ALA A 31 -5.24 18.26 24.05
C ALA A 31 -4.94 19.56 23.29
N ARG A 32 -5.23 20.70 23.92
CA ARG A 32 -5.06 22.04 23.32
C ARG A 32 -3.62 22.30 22.86
N ASP A 33 -2.65 21.89 23.66
CA ASP A 33 -1.22 22.09 23.39
C ASP A 33 -0.68 21.08 22.36
N ALA A 34 -1.39 19.99 22.10
CA ALA A 34 -1.01 19.04 21.07
C ALA A 34 -1.32 19.58 19.66
N ILE A 35 -0.51 19.17 18.68
CA ILE A 35 -0.83 19.30 17.26
C ILE A 35 -1.45 17.96 16.81
N SER A 36 -2.77 17.94 16.65
CA SER A 36 -3.49 16.80 16.09
C SER A 36 -3.38 16.81 14.57
N VAL A 37 -3.07 15.65 14.02
CA VAL A 37 -2.66 15.51 12.61
C VAL A 37 -3.57 14.51 11.91
N ALA A 38 -4.31 15.01 10.92
CA ALA A 38 -5.08 14.24 9.95
C ALA A 38 -4.19 13.65 8.86
N SER A 39 -4.76 12.68 8.12
CA SER A 39 -4.09 12.02 6.99
C SER A 39 -4.72 12.39 5.66
N TYR A 40 -3.87 12.64 4.66
CA TYR A 40 -4.24 12.55 3.24
C TYR A 40 -3.34 11.56 2.51
N ASN A 41 -3.82 11.09 1.35
CA ASN A 41 -3.15 10.07 0.55
C ASN A 41 -1.96 10.66 -0.20
N ASN A 42 -0.80 9.98 -0.10
CA ASN A 42 0.43 10.37 -0.75
C ASN A 42 0.27 10.41 -2.29
N THR A 43 1.10 11.20 -2.96
CA THR A 43 1.06 11.36 -4.43
C THR A 43 1.56 10.15 -5.19
N THR A 44 2.36 9.31 -4.54
CA THR A 44 2.90 8.09 -5.11
C THR A 44 2.68 6.92 -4.18
N VAL A 45 2.68 5.71 -4.74
CA VAL A 45 2.67 4.45 -4.00
C VAL A 45 3.84 3.61 -4.49
N GLY A 46 4.67 3.14 -3.56
CA GLY A 46 5.67 2.12 -3.86
C GLY A 46 4.99 0.77 -3.90
N SER A 47 5.39 -0.16 -4.76
CA SER A 47 4.95 -1.55 -4.66
C SER A 47 6.09 -2.46 -5.06
N LYS A 48 6.28 -3.56 -4.32
CA LYS A 48 7.25 -4.58 -4.74
C LYS A 48 6.82 -5.13 -6.10
N VAL A 49 7.78 -5.33 -6.99
CA VAL A 49 7.55 -5.85 -8.34
C VAL A 49 8.36 -7.11 -8.60
N ILE A 50 7.87 -7.92 -9.53
CA ILE A 50 8.61 -8.99 -10.17
C ILE A 50 9.21 -8.44 -11.45
N ASN A 51 10.46 -8.81 -11.73
CA ASN A 51 11.15 -8.44 -12.95
C ASN A 51 11.02 -9.58 -13.96
N ILE A 52 10.45 -9.29 -15.13
CA ILE A 52 10.40 -10.21 -16.26
C ILE A 52 11.56 -9.87 -17.19
N ILE A 53 12.58 -10.73 -17.16
CA ILE A 53 13.82 -10.55 -17.91
C ILE A 53 13.55 -10.78 -19.39
N GLY A 54 13.91 -9.80 -20.22
CA GLY A 54 13.59 -9.72 -21.65
C GLY A 54 12.46 -8.75 -22.01
N LEU A 55 11.78 -8.15 -21.02
CA LEU A 55 10.75 -7.11 -21.22
C LEU A 55 11.22 -5.69 -20.85
N GLU A 56 12.52 -5.48 -20.62
CA GLU A 56 13.08 -4.22 -20.09
C GLU A 56 12.88 -3.03 -21.03
N ASN A 57 12.66 -3.27 -22.33
CA ASN A 57 12.44 -2.23 -23.34
C ASN A 57 10.96 -2.06 -23.71
N ASN A 58 10.04 -2.77 -23.05
CA ASN A 58 8.61 -2.72 -23.34
C ASN A 58 7.88 -1.75 -22.39
N ALA A 59 7.64 -0.52 -22.84
CA ALA A 59 6.96 0.49 -22.03
C ALA A 59 5.49 0.12 -21.72
N ASP A 60 4.81 -0.59 -22.62
CA ASP A 60 3.42 -1.02 -22.43
C ASP A 60 3.28 -2.07 -21.32
N LEU A 61 4.34 -2.86 -21.10
CA LEU A 61 4.47 -3.81 -19.99
C LEU A 61 5.38 -3.28 -18.88
N ASN A 62 5.35 -1.97 -18.63
CA ASN A 62 6.07 -1.31 -17.55
C ASN A 62 7.55 -1.75 -17.42
N TYR A 63 8.24 -1.87 -18.57
CA TYR A 63 9.64 -2.27 -18.64
C TYR A 63 9.92 -3.62 -17.93
N GLY A 64 8.95 -4.54 -17.98
CA GLY A 64 9.03 -5.86 -17.35
C GLY A 64 8.78 -5.87 -15.84
N LYS A 65 8.34 -4.76 -15.23
CA LYS A 65 8.05 -4.67 -13.79
C LYS A 65 6.58 -4.93 -13.50
N SER A 66 6.27 -6.18 -13.20
CA SER A 66 4.93 -6.65 -12.88
C SER A 66 4.61 -6.47 -11.39
N SER A 67 3.44 -5.92 -11.07
CA SER A 67 2.92 -5.97 -9.69
C SER A 67 2.54 -7.40 -9.34
N PHE A 68 2.59 -7.76 -8.06
CA PHE A 68 2.20 -9.08 -7.63
C PHE A 68 1.55 -9.06 -6.25
N ASP A 69 0.72 -10.07 -5.98
CA ASP A 69 0.28 -10.44 -4.64
C ASP A 69 1.02 -11.70 -4.20
N ASN A 70 1.47 -11.73 -2.95
CA ASN A 70 2.08 -12.89 -2.32
C ASN A 70 1.25 -13.23 -1.06
N PRO A 71 0.66 -14.43 -0.96
CA PRO A 71 -0.12 -14.82 0.22
C PRO A 71 0.73 -15.06 1.47
N GLU A 72 2.07 -15.10 1.32
CA GLU A 72 3.05 -15.27 2.42
C GLU A 72 2.79 -16.52 3.30
N LYS A 73 2.24 -17.58 2.68
CA LYS A 73 1.94 -18.85 3.36
C LYS A 73 3.05 -19.88 3.30
N SER A 74 3.87 -19.84 2.24
CA SER A 74 4.96 -20.79 2.07
C SER A 74 6.11 -20.49 3.03
N PRO A 75 6.69 -21.49 3.71
CA PRO A 75 7.89 -21.29 4.53
C PRO A 75 9.15 -21.11 3.68
N VAL A 76 9.08 -21.40 2.38
CA VAL A 76 10.16 -21.22 1.41
C VAL A 76 9.87 -19.97 0.57
N PRO A 77 10.69 -18.91 0.65
CA PRO A 77 10.54 -17.73 -0.19
C PRO A 77 11.13 -17.94 -1.59
N PHE A 78 10.77 -17.08 -2.54
CA PHE A 78 11.54 -16.95 -3.77
C PHE A 78 12.94 -16.40 -3.46
N GLU A 79 13.98 -17.04 -3.98
CA GLU A 79 15.37 -16.57 -3.86
C GLU A 79 15.55 -15.21 -4.57
N ILE A 80 16.08 -14.22 -3.84
CA ILE A 80 16.31 -12.88 -4.37
C ILE A 80 17.44 -12.90 -5.40
N GLY A 81 17.22 -12.25 -6.55
CA GLY A 81 18.22 -12.15 -7.63
C GLY A 81 18.38 -13.40 -8.49
N LYS A 82 17.67 -14.49 -8.18
CA LYS A 82 17.64 -15.69 -9.03
C LYS A 82 16.72 -15.48 -10.22
N GLU A 83 17.23 -15.77 -11.42
CA GLU A 83 16.42 -15.85 -12.62
C GLU A 83 15.82 -17.25 -12.75
N TYR A 84 14.50 -17.33 -12.70
CA TYR A 84 13.77 -18.57 -12.86
C TYR A 84 13.28 -18.75 -14.30
N GLU A 85 13.51 -19.94 -14.84
CA GLU A 85 12.74 -20.43 -15.98
C GLU A 85 11.33 -20.84 -15.52
N TYR A 86 10.38 -20.84 -16.45
CA TYR A 86 9.00 -21.25 -16.20
C TYR A 86 8.44 -22.10 -17.33
N VAL A 87 7.38 -22.84 -17.03
CA VAL A 87 6.59 -23.58 -18.03
C VAL A 87 5.13 -23.22 -17.86
N TYR A 88 4.46 -22.87 -18.98
CA TYR A 88 3.04 -22.60 -18.98
C TYR A 88 2.23 -23.89 -18.86
N ALA A 89 1.43 -24.01 -17.80
CA ALA A 89 0.65 -25.19 -17.45
C ALA A 89 -0.86 -24.90 -17.47
N GLY A 90 -1.33 -24.24 -18.54
CA GLY A 90 -2.76 -24.05 -18.80
C GLY A 90 -3.50 -23.37 -17.64
N ILE A 91 -4.55 -24.02 -17.14
CA ILE A 91 -5.31 -23.59 -15.96
C ILE A 91 -4.93 -24.39 -14.71
N GLY A 92 -3.86 -25.19 -14.73
CA GLY A 92 -3.33 -25.92 -13.60
C GLY A 92 -4.14 -27.14 -13.19
N GLN A 93 -4.95 -27.71 -14.09
CA GLN A 93 -5.52 -29.05 -13.87
C GLN A 93 -4.40 -30.09 -13.85
N ALA A 94 -4.61 -31.23 -13.19
CA ALA A 94 -3.59 -32.28 -13.13
C ALA A 94 -3.08 -32.69 -14.52
N SER A 95 -3.98 -32.78 -15.51
CA SER A 95 -3.64 -33.09 -16.90
C SER A 95 -2.84 -32.00 -17.61
N ASP A 96 -2.90 -30.75 -17.16
CA ASP A 96 -2.12 -29.65 -17.75
C ASP A 96 -0.62 -29.81 -17.48
N PHE A 97 -0.24 -30.67 -16.54
CA PHE A 97 1.15 -30.97 -16.19
C PHE A 97 1.72 -32.20 -16.92
N ASP A 98 0.88 -32.94 -17.66
CA ASP A 98 1.30 -34.15 -18.34
C ASP A 98 2.37 -33.85 -19.40
N GLY A 99 3.55 -34.45 -19.23
CA GLY A 99 4.68 -34.27 -20.15
C GLY A 99 5.45 -32.95 -19.99
N LEU A 100 5.13 -32.13 -18.99
CA LEU A 100 5.91 -30.92 -18.68
C LEU A 100 7.11 -31.26 -17.79
N ASP A 101 8.27 -30.67 -18.09
CA ASP A 101 9.45 -30.71 -17.22
C ASP A 101 9.55 -29.43 -16.40
N LEU A 102 9.17 -29.53 -15.13
CA LEU A 102 9.20 -28.44 -14.15
C LEU A 102 10.42 -28.48 -13.21
N THR A 103 11.39 -29.37 -13.46
CA THR A 103 12.55 -29.54 -12.60
C THR A 103 13.35 -28.24 -12.50
N GLY A 104 13.32 -27.60 -11.33
CA GLY A 104 14.00 -26.32 -11.11
C GLY A 104 13.29 -25.10 -11.70
N LYS A 105 12.06 -25.26 -12.23
CA LYS A 105 11.31 -24.21 -12.94
C LYS A 105 10.02 -23.84 -12.21
N LEU A 106 9.49 -22.67 -12.54
CA LEU A 106 8.19 -22.20 -12.06
C LEU A 106 7.06 -22.75 -12.94
N ALA A 107 5.91 -23.03 -12.33
CA ALA A 107 4.67 -23.24 -13.07
C ALA A 107 3.97 -21.90 -13.30
N LEU A 108 3.77 -21.52 -14.57
CA LEU A 108 2.93 -20.37 -14.94
C LEU A 108 1.51 -20.88 -15.22
N ILE A 109 0.52 -20.36 -14.50
CA ILE A 109 -0.85 -20.89 -14.51
C ILE A 109 -1.86 -19.75 -14.71
N LYS A 110 -2.79 -19.91 -15.65
CA LYS A 110 -3.91 -18.96 -15.81
C LYS A 110 -4.95 -19.20 -14.73
N ARG A 111 -5.46 -18.12 -14.11
CA ARG A 111 -6.64 -18.19 -13.23
C ARG A 111 -7.80 -18.84 -13.99
N GLY A 112 -8.49 -19.77 -13.34
CA GLY A 112 -9.48 -20.61 -13.99
C GLY A 112 -10.50 -21.17 -12.99
N THR A 113 -11.05 -22.34 -13.30
CA THR A 113 -12.19 -22.92 -12.59
C THR A 113 -11.83 -23.65 -11.30
N ILE A 114 -10.63 -24.22 -11.20
CA ILE A 114 -10.14 -24.89 -9.99
C ILE A 114 -9.56 -23.90 -8.98
N SER A 115 -9.50 -24.30 -7.71
CA SER A 115 -9.02 -23.43 -6.62
C SER A 115 -7.53 -23.08 -6.76
N PHE A 116 -7.09 -21.99 -6.13
CA PHE A 116 -5.66 -21.64 -6.09
C PHE A 116 -4.84 -22.71 -5.40
N SER A 117 -5.37 -23.29 -4.31
CA SER A 117 -4.71 -24.40 -3.62
C SER A 117 -4.50 -25.61 -4.53
N GLU A 118 -5.53 -26.02 -5.28
CA GLU A 118 -5.46 -27.17 -6.16
C GLU A 118 -4.44 -26.97 -7.29
N LYS A 119 -4.37 -25.76 -7.87
CA LYS A 119 -3.34 -25.40 -8.88
C LYS A 119 -1.93 -25.58 -8.32
N ILE A 120 -1.69 -25.08 -7.10
CA ILE A 120 -0.36 -25.13 -6.46
C ILE A 120 -0.02 -26.56 -6.06
N ALA A 121 -0.98 -27.34 -5.55
CA ALA A 121 -0.78 -28.74 -5.22
C ALA A 121 -0.40 -29.58 -6.45
N ASN A 122 -1.09 -29.37 -7.59
CA ASN A 122 -0.77 -30.05 -8.85
C ASN A 122 0.63 -29.66 -9.37
N ALA A 123 0.98 -28.37 -9.32
CA ALA A 123 2.32 -27.90 -9.72
C ALA A 123 3.42 -28.48 -8.80
N THR A 124 3.16 -28.57 -7.50
CA THR A 124 4.06 -29.18 -6.52
C THR A 124 4.29 -30.66 -6.84
N ALA A 125 3.21 -31.40 -7.11
CA ALA A 125 3.28 -32.82 -7.47
C ALA A 125 4.05 -33.05 -8.79
N ALA A 126 3.99 -32.09 -9.71
CA ALA A 126 4.74 -32.10 -10.96
C ALA A 126 6.20 -31.64 -10.83
N GLY A 127 6.66 -31.25 -9.64
CA GLY A 127 8.06 -30.91 -9.35
C GLY A 127 8.44 -29.43 -9.57
N ALA A 128 7.47 -28.53 -9.68
CA ALA A 128 7.75 -27.09 -9.74
C ALA A 128 8.39 -26.58 -8.45
N VAL A 129 9.31 -25.61 -8.58
CA VAL A 129 9.95 -24.95 -7.42
C VAL A 129 9.20 -23.71 -6.94
N GLY A 130 8.13 -23.33 -7.65
CA GLY A 130 7.25 -22.22 -7.31
C GLY A 130 6.16 -22.02 -8.35
N VAL A 131 5.17 -21.19 -8.05
CA VAL A 131 4.00 -20.97 -8.90
C VAL A 131 3.76 -19.48 -9.15
N VAL A 132 3.49 -19.13 -10.40
CA VAL A 132 3.03 -17.81 -10.81
C VAL A 132 1.64 -17.96 -11.42
N ILE A 133 0.62 -17.47 -10.70
CA ILE A 133 -0.76 -17.48 -11.19
C ILE A 133 -1.06 -16.10 -11.78
N PHE A 134 -1.62 -16.04 -12.98
CA PHE A 134 -2.00 -14.76 -13.58
C PHE A 134 -3.51 -14.63 -13.74
N ASN A 135 -4.01 -13.39 -13.70
CA ASN A 135 -5.43 -13.11 -13.78
C ASN A 135 -6.05 -13.60 -15.11
N SER A 136 -7.37 -13.72 -15.17
CA SER A 136 -8.10 -14.18 -16.36
C SER A 136 -8.90 -13.09 -17.06
N ARG A 137 -8.92 -11.88 -16.50
CA ARG A 137 -9.67 -10.73 -17.00
C ARG A 137 -8.77 -9.48 -17.04
N PRO A 138 -8.89 -8.65 -18.09
CA PRO A 138 -8.13 -7.41 -18.18
C PRO A 138 -8.60 -6.43 -17.10
N ASP A 139 -7.69 -5.58 -16.65
CA ASP A 139 -7.92 -4.48 -15.71
C ASP A 139 -8.45 -4.88 -14.31
N GLU A 140 -8.55 -6.18 -14.00
CA GLU A 140 -8.84 -6.65 -12.64
C GLU A 140 -7.58 -6.60 -11.78
N ALA A 141 -7.69 -5.97 -10.61
CA ALA A 141 -6.65 -5.96 -9.59
C ALA A 141 -6.23 -7.38 -9.19
N ASN A 142 -4.98 -7.51 -8.73
CA ASN A 142 -4.48 -8.77 -8.18
C ASN A 142 -5.34 -9.22 -7.00
N VAL A 143 -5.54 -10.54 -6.91
CA VAL A 143 -6.37 -11.15 -5.86
C VAL A 143 -5.46 -11.81 -4.85
N SER A 144 -5.72 -11.55 -3.56
CA SER A 144 -5.07 -12.27 -2.48
C SER A 144 -5.54 -13.73 -2.46
N MET A 145 -4.62 -14.66 -2.69
CA MET A 145 -4.92 -16.08 -2.78
C MET A 145 -5.20 -16.66 -1.39
N GLN A 146 -6.46 -17.05 -1.13
CA GLN A 146 -6.80 -17.80 0.07
C GLN A 146 -6.35 -19.26 -0.08
N LEU A 147 -5.18 -19.57 0.47
CA LEU A 147 -4.58 -20.90 0.43
C LEU A 147 -4.87 -21.70 1.70
N ASP A 148 -5.09 -22.99 1.51
CA ASP A 148 -5.08 -24.00 2.58
C ASP A 148 -3.70 -24.66 2.73
N ASP A 149 -3.54 -25.49 3.76
CA ASP A 149 -2.27 -26.13 4.12
C ASP A 149 -1.70 -27.07 3.04
N THR A 150 -2.49 -27.45 2.01
CA THR A 150 -2.01 -28.30 0.92
C THR A 150 -1.19 -27.53 -0.12
N ALA A 151 -1.25 -26.20 -0.08
CA ALA A 151 -0.71 -25.31 -1.11
C ALA A 151 0.39 -24.37 -0.61
N ILE A 152 1.06 -24.75 0.48
CA ILE A 152 2.09 -23.93 1.13
C ILE A 152 3.50 -24.50 0.96
N ALA A 153 3.67 -25.65 0.31
CA ALA A 153 4.99 -26.31 0.23
C ALA A 153 6.00 -25.55 -0.64
N ILE A 154 5.53 -24.83 -1.65
CA ILE A 154 6.34 -24.02 -2.58
C ILE A 154 5.80 -22.58 -2.61
N PRO A 155 6.66 -21.58 -2.85
CA PRO A 155 6.21 -20.20 -2.95
C PRO A 155 5.28 -19.99 -4.14
N SER A 156 4.30 -19.09 -3.97
CA SER A 156 3.36 -18.72 -5.02
C SER A 156 3.11 -17.21 -5.04
N VAL A 157 2.86 -16.67 -6.22
CA VAL A 157 2.49 -15.27 -6.43
C VAL A 157 1.39 -15.14 -7.46
N PHE A 158 0.61 -14.07 -7.36
CA PHE A 158 -0.42 -13.72 -8.32
C PHE A 158 -0.06 -12.45 -9.09
N ILE A 159 -0.17 -12.45 -10.42
CA ILE A 159 0.18 -11.31 -11.30
C ILE A 159 -0.99 -10.89 -12.23
N PRO A 160 -0.95 -9.67 -12.81
CA PRO A 160 -1.95 -9.22 -13.77
C PRO A 160 -1.98 -10.06 -15.07
N LEU A 161 -3.11 -9.97 -15.79
CA LEU A 161 -3.37 -10.76 -17.00
C LEU A 161 -2.31 -10.50 -18.09
N GLU A 162 -2.02 -9.23 -18.37
CA GLU A 162 -1.17 -8.78 -19.47
C GLU A 162 0.27 -9.32 -19.37
N PHE A 163 0.81 -9.39 -18.15
CA PHE A 163 2.11 -9.99 -17.89
C PHE A 163 2.07 -11.51 -18.03
N GLY A 164 1.01 -12.15 -17.53
CA GLY A 164 0.81 -13.58 -17.67
C GLY A 164 0.65 -14.04 -19.11
N GLU A 165 -0.06 -13.29 -19.94
CA GLU A 165 -0.22 -13.58 -21.37
C GLU A 165 1.09 -13.35 -22.15
N ALA A 166 1.85 -12.30 -21.82
CA ALA A 166 3.17 -12.10 -22.40
C ALA A 166 4.13 -13.25 -22.05
N LEU A 167 4.12 -13.71 -20.80
CA LEU A 167 4.88 -14.88 -20.34
C LEU A 167 4.39 -16.17 -21.01
N ALA A 168 3.09 -16.39 -21.17
CA ALA A 168 2.55 -17.60 -21.78
C ALA A 168 2.84 -17.69 -23.30
N ALA A 169 2.94 -16.56 -23.98
CA ALA A 169 3.19 -16.50 -25.43
C ALA A 169 4.67 -16.54 -25.82
N ASN A 170 5.59 -16.31 -24.87
CA ASN A 170 7.02 -16.15 -25.14
C ASN A 170 7.87 -16.90 -24.10
N SER A 171 9.19 -16.92 -24.31
CA SER A 171 10.14 -17.47 -23.34
C SER A 171 10.96 -16.35 -22.71
N TYR A 172 10.56 -15.94 -21.51
CA TYR A 172 11.30 -14.99 -20.67
C TYR A 172 11.89 -15.69 -19.44
N LYS A 173 12.46 -14.91 -18.52
CA LYS A 173 12.72 -15.38 -17.16
C LYS A 173 12.07 -14.48 -16.14
N ILE A 174 11.84 -15.01 -14.94
CA ILE A 174 11.20 -14.30 -13.84
C ILE A 174 12.23 -14.13 -12.73
N ALA A 175 12.43 -12.91 -12.22
CA ALA A 175 13.33 -12.63 -11.12
C ALA A 175 12.64 -11.81 -10.02
N PHE A 176 12.98 -12.13 -8.78
CA PHE A 176 12.50 -11.43 -7.60
C PHE A 176 13.65 -10.60 -7.02
N ASN A 177 13.84 -9.36 -7.49
CA ASN A 177 15.02 -8.56 -7.13
C ASN A 177 14.83 -7.72 -5.87
N ASN A 178 13.71 -7.88 -5.15
CA ASN A 178 13.28 -6.99 -4.08
C ASN A 178 13.23 -5.51 -4.54
N GLU A 179 12.89 -5.30 -5.81
CA GLU A 179 12.73 -3.97 -6.39
C GLU A 179 11.36 -3.41 -6.02
N THR A 180 11.32 -2.12 -5.70
CA THR A 180 10.08 -1.37 -5.52
C THR A 180 9.90 -0.40 -6.67
N ASP A 181 8.76 -0.51 -7.34
CA ASP A 181 8.35 0.42 -8.39
C ASP A 181 7.48 1.52 -7.77
N ILE A 182 7.79 2.78 -8.06
CA ILE A 182 7.08 3.94 -7.51
C ILE A 182 6.17 4.48 -8.59
N ARG A 183 4.85 4.42 -8.36
CA ARG A 183 3.84 4.84 -9.32
C ARG A 183 2.97 5.98 -8.77
N PRO A 184 2.34 6.79 -9.64
CA PRO A 184 1.32 7.74 -9.22
C PRO A 184 0.21 7.03 -8.44
N ASN A 185 -0.21 7.61 -7.31
CA ASN A 185 -1.34 7.11 -6.55
C ASN A 185 -2.65 7.65 -7.17
N PRO A 186 -3.61 6.80 -7.59
CA PRO A 186 -4.92 7.25 -8.08
C PRO A 186 -5.67 8.13 -7.07
N GLU A 187 -5.47 7.90 -5.78
CA GLU A 187 -6.11 8.65 -4.70
C GLU A 187 -5.30 9.87 -4.24
N ALA A 188 -4.28 10.27 -5.01
CA ALA A 188 -3.34 11.33 -4.65
C ALA A 188 -4.04 12.63 -4.20
N GLY A 189 -3.71 13.04 -2.98
CA GLY A 189 -4.16 14.28 -2.37
C GLY A 189 -5.58 14.25 -1.81
N LEU A 190 -6.32 13.14 -1.94
CA LEU A 190 -7.59 12.96 -1.24
C LEU A 190 -7.32 12.76 0.26
N LEU A 191 -8.21 13.28 1.11
CA LEU A 191 -8.21 12.95 2.53
C LEU A 191 -8.39 11.44 2.69
N SER A 192 -7.66 10.84 3.62
CA SER A 192 -7.75 9.40 3.84
C SER A 192 -9.06 9.05 4.54
N ASP A 193 -9.83 8.11 4.00
CA ASP A 193 -11.16 7.72 4.51
C ASP A 193 -11.16 7.29 5.99
N PHE A 194 -10.04 6.73 6.47
CA PHE A 194 -9.87 6.33 7.86
C PHE A 194 -9.57 7.50 8.80
N SER A 195 -9.14 8.67 8.32
CA SER A 195 -8.66 9.74 9.20
C SER A 195 -9.80 10.21 10.10
N SER A 196 -9.61 10.16 11.43
CA SER A 196 -10.67 10.53 12.37
C SER A 196 -11.10 11.99 12.19
N TRP A 197 -12.41 12.20 12.20
CA TRP A 197 -13.05 13.52 12.09
C TRP A 197 -13.28 14.15 13.45
N GLY A 198 -13.37 15.48 13.48
CA GLY A 198 -13.83 16.28 14.60
C GLY A 198 -15.36 16.26 14.75
N LEU A 199 -15.89 16.89 15.80
CA LEU A 199 -15.18 17.63 16.85
C LEU A 199 -14.60 16.71 17.93
N SER A 200 -13.82 17.27 18.88
CA SER A 200 -13.56 16.56 20.14
C SER A 200 -14.85 16.42 20.96
N ALA A 201 -14.85 15.53 21.95
CA ALA A 201 -16.02 15.27 22.80
C ALA A 201 -16.54 16.50 23.58
N ASP A 202 -15.70 17.52 23.78
CA ASP A 202 -16.04 18.80 24.42
C ASP A 202 -16.28 19.94 23.40
N GLY A 203 -16.29 19.63 22.10
CA GLY A 203 -16.65 20.56 21.02
C GLY A 203 -15.51 21.45 20.53
N GLU A 204 -14.25 21.18 20.90
CA GLU A 204 -13.09 21.87 20.32
C GLU A 204 -12.81 21.40 18.89
N LEU A 205 -12.36 22.32 18.04
CA LEU A 205 -11.98 22.02 16.66
C LEU A 205 -10.67 21.23 16.63
N LYS A 206 -10.76 20.00 16.15
CA LYS A 206 -9.65 19.08 15.85
C LYS A 206 -10.06 18.25 14.62
N PRO A 207 -9.11 17.76 13.80
CA PRO A 207 -7.65 17.92 13.91
C PRO A 207 -7.15 19.33 13.57
N ASP A 208 -5.90 19.64 13.92
CA ASP A 208 -5.32 20.98 13.71
C ASP A 208 -4.84 21.20 12.26
N LEU A 209 -4.28 20.16 11.62
CA LEU A 209 -3.83 20.17 10.23
C LEU A 209 -3.71 18.75 9.66
N ALA A 210 -3.49 18.62 8.35
CA ALA A 210 -3.29 17.34 7.68
C ALA A 210 -1.89 17.22 7.06
N ALA A 211 -1.39 15.98 6.97
CA ALA A 211 -0.11 15.65 6.33
C ALA A 211 -0.23 14.30 5.57
N PRO A 212 0.73 13.95 4.68
CA PRO A 212 0.72 12.66 4.00
C PRO A 212 0.75 11.51 5.01
N GLY A 213 -0.29 10.67 4.99
CA GLY A 213 -0.41 9.51 5.88
C GLY A 213 -0.98 8.26 5.21
N GLY A 214 -1.53 8.36 4.00
CA GLY A 214 -1.92 7.21 3.19
C GLY A 214 -0.80 6.80 2.22
N ALA A 215 -0.55 5.49 2.09
CA ALA A 215 0.47 4.92 1.19
C ALA A 215 1.89 5.50 1.40
N ILE A 216 2.34 5.55 2.65
CA ILE A 216 3.68 6.05 3.02
C ILE A 216 4.67 4.89 3.03
N TYR A 217 5.65 4.94 2.14
CA TYR A 217 6.76 4.00 2.10
C TYR A 217 7.79 4.35 3.18
N ALA A 218 7.94 3.48 4.17
CA ALA A 218 8.80 3.72 5.32
C ALA A 218 9.52 2.44 5.76
N ALA A 219 10.62 2.63 6.50
CA ALA A 219 11.40 1.52 7.04
C ALA A 219 10.57 0.71 8.05
N ILE A 220 10.69 -0.61 7.95
CA ILE A 220 10.17 -1.57 8.91
C ILE A 220 11.34 -2.36 9.51
N ASN A 221 11.04 -3.40 10.30
CA ASN A 221 12.08 -4.25 10.89
C ASN A 221 12.92 -4.94 9.81
N ASP A 222 14.05 -5.51 10.23
CA ASP A 222 14.89 -6.38 9.41
C ASP A 222 15.43 -5.73 8.13
N ASN A 223 15.69 -4.41 8.20
CA ASN A 223 16.24 -3.61 7.10
C ASN A 223 15.37 -3.62 5.84
N ASP A 224 14.07 -3.78 6.00
CA ASP A 224 13.10 -3.73 4.91
C ASP A 224 12.25 -2.44 4.96
N TYR A 225 11.44 -2.24 3.93
CA TYR A 225 10.54 -1.11 3.79
C TYR A 225 9.17 -1.62 3.34
N ALA A 226 8.12 -0.95 3.81
CA ALA A 226 6.75 -1.26 3.41
C ALA A 226 5.93 0.02 3.30
N ASN A 227 4.81 -0.08 2.56
CA ASN A 227 3.81 0.97 2.60
C ASN A 227 2.95 0.79 3.84
N MET A 228 2.83 1.85 4.62
CA MET A 228 1.93 1.93 5.76
C MET A 228 0.94 3.06 5.54
N GLN A 229 -0.20 2.96 6.21
CA GLN A 229 -1.24 3.97 6.19
C GLN A 229 -1.70 4.29 7.60
N GLY A 230 -2.00 5.56 7.85
CA GLY A 230 -2.54 6.02 9.12
C GLY A 230 -2.20 7.46 9.42
N THR A 231 -2.98 8.08 10.30
CA THR A 231 -2.60 9.35 10.93
C THR A 231 -1.31 9.21 11.76
N SER A 232 -0.96 7.98 12.15
CA SER A 232 0.36 7.62 12.70
C SER A 232 1.52 7.92 11.76
N MET A 233 1.33 7.82 10.44
CA MET A 233 2.35 8.13 9.42
C MET A 233 2.32 9.62 9.04
N ALA A 234 1.16 10.26 9.13
CA ALA A 234 1.05 11.71 8.99
C ALA A 234 1.74 12.48 10.13
N SER A 235 1.58 12.02 11.37
CA SER A 235 2.14 12.67 12.57
C SER A 235 3.66 12.94 12.52
N PRO A 236 4.54 11.99 12.10
CA PRO A 236 5.97 12.24 12.02
C PRO A 236 6.38 13.23 10.93
N HIS A 237 5.61 13.37 9.84
CA HIS A 237 5.84 14.45 8.87
C HIS A 237 5.73 15.83 9.52
N VAL A 238 4.68 16.02 10.33
CA VAL A 238 4.44 17.26 11.06
C VAL A 238 5.47 17.45 12.17
N ALA A 239 5.88 16.39 12.87
CA ALA A 239 6.94 16.46 13.86
C ALA A 239 8.27 16.93 13.24
N GLY A 240 8.65 16.39 12.08
CA GLY A 240 9.83 16.83 11.34
C GLY A 240 9.73 18.31 10.91
N ALA A 241 8.59 18.71 10.35
CA ALA A 241 8.34 20.10 9.98
C ALA A 241 8.41 21.04 11.20
N ALA A 242 7.83 20.64 12.34
CA ALA A 242 7.85 21.40 13.58
C ALA A 242 9.28 21.65 14.09
N VAL A 243 10.18 20.68 13.98
CA VAL A 243 11.60 20.85 14.35
C VAL A 243 12.29 21.89 13.46
N LEU A 244 12.05 21.85 12.15
CA LEU A 244 12.64 22.81 11.21
C LEU A 244 12.10 24.23 11.44
N VAL A 245 10.79 24.37 11.65
CA VAL A 245 10.17 25.66 11.99
C VAL A 245 10.70 26.18 13.32
N LYS A 246 10.85 25.32 14.33
CA LYS A 246 11.44 25.69 15.63
C LYS A 246 12.86 26.21 15.46
N GLN A 247 13.70 25.55 14.66
CA GLN A 247 15.06 25.99 14.38
C GLN A 247 15.08 27.38 13.73
N TYR A 248 14.23 27.61 12.72
CA TYR A 248 14.09 28.90 12.06
C TYR A 248 13.67 30.01 13.04
N LEU A 249 12.68 29.74 13.89
CA LEU A 249 12.16 30.69 14.86
C LEU A 249 13.19 31.05 15.93
N GLN A 250 13.97 30.07 16.42
CA GLN A 250 15.04 30.31 17.39
C GLN A 250 16.15 31.21 16.83
N ALA A 251 16.49 31.03 15.54
CA ALA A 251 17.46 31.90 14.86
C ALA A 251 16.91 33.31 14.61
N THR A 252 15.63 33.42 14.24
CA THR A 252 14.98 34.68 13.88
C THR A 252 14.58 35.51 15.12
N TYR A 253 14.18 34.86 16.20
CA TYR A 253 13.69 35.48 17.43
C TYR A 253 14.44 34.97 18.68
N PRO A 254 15.74 35.27 18.82
CA PRO A 254 16.60 34.69 19.87
C PRO A 254 16.22 35.10 21.30
N THR A 255 15.41 36.15 21.46
CA THR A 255 14.98 36.66 22.77
C THR A 255 13.63 36.13 23.23
N LYS A 256 12.91 35.37 22.40
CA LYS A 256 11.61 34.79 22.77
C LYS A 256 11.80 33.64 23.75
N SER A 257 10.86 33.52 24.68
CA SER A 257 10.81 32.39 25.60
C SER A 257 10.54 31.07 24.85
N PRO A 258 10.94 29.92 25.40
CA PRO A 258 10.62 28.61 24.81
C PRO A 258 9.13 28.40 24.54
N GLN A 259 8.26 28.89 25.43
CA GLN A 259 6.80 28.79 25.31
C GLN A 259 6.26 29.63 24.14
N GLU A 260 6.80 30.84 23.95
CA GLU A 260 6.44 31.66 22.79
C GLU A 260 6.87 31.02 21.47
N ILE A 261 8.07 30.40 21.44
CA ILE A 261 8.56 29.69 20.26
C ILE A 261 7.65 28.50 19.95
N GLU A 262 7.27 27.70 20.95
CA GLU A 262 6.39 26.54 20.77
C GLU A 262 5.01 26.93 20.22
N ALA A 263 4.40 27.98 20.79
CA ALA A 263 3.14 28.51 20.28
C ALA A 263 3.27 29.00 18.82
N LEU A 264 4.37 29.69 18.49
CA LEU A 264 4.63 30.15 17.12
C LEU A 264 4.84 29.01 16.14
N VAL A 265 5.46 27.89 16.55
CA VAL A 265 5.59 26.69 15.70
C VAL A 265 4.20 26.19 15.30
N LYS A 266 3.31 25.96 16.28
CA LYS A 266 1.95 25.49 16.02
C LYS A 266 1.19 26.46 15.13
N HIS A 267 1.19 27.75 15.47
CA HIS A 267 0.46 28.77 14.70
C HIS A 267 0.97 28.90 13.26
N LEU A 268 2.28 28.86 13.03
CA LEU A 268 2.83 28.95 11.68
C LEU A 268 2.47 27.72 10.84
N LEU A 269 2.60 26.51 11.41
CA LEU A 269 2.23 25.28 10.70
C LEU A 269 0.76 25.30 10.28
N MET A 270 -0.14 25.72 11.17
CA MET A 270 -1.58 25.78 10.87
C MET A 270 -1.92 26.92 9.89
N SER A 271 -1.43 28.14 10.15
CA SER A 271 -1.80 29.33 9.37
C SER A 271 -1.24 29.34 7.95
N THR A 272 -0.16 28.59 7.71
CA THR A 272 0.46 28.46 6.38
C THR A 272 0.05 27.18 5.66
N ALA A 273 -0.75 26.32 6.28
CA ALA A 273 -1.32 25.14 5.63
C ALA A 273 -2.23 25.53 4.46
N LYS A 274 -2.20 24.72 3.39
CA LYS A 274 -3.10 24.90 2.25
C LYS A 274 -4.42 24.20 2.56
N ALA A 275 -5.52 24.95 2.50
CA ALA A 275 -6.85 24.37 2.65
C ALA A 275 -7.09 23.32 1.56
N HIS A 276 -7.50 22.12 1.97
CA HIS A 276 -7.79 21.02 1.05
C HIS A 276 -9.08 21.32 0.27
N VAL A 277 -9.06 21.04 -1.04
CA VAL A 277 -10.22 21.16 -1.92
C VAL A 277 -10.54 19.77 -2.47
N ASN A 278 -11.76 19.30 -2.22
CA ASN A 278 -12.23 18.04 -2.79
C ASN A 278 -12.40 18.21 -4.31
N LYS A 279 -11.73 17.35 -5.09
CA LYS A 279 -11.67 17.46 -6.55
C LYS A 279 -13.02 17.21 -7.24
N GLU A 280 -13.90 16.43 -6.62
CA GLU A 280 -15.22 16.09 -7.19
C GLU A 280 -16.24 17.19 -6.93
N THR A 281 -16.30 17.68 -5.69
CA THR A 281 -17.30 18.67 -5.26
C THR A 281 -16.82 20.11 -5.42
N THR A 282 -15.51 20.33 -5.63
CA THR A 282 -14.84 21.64 -5.63
C THR A 282 -14.95 22.44 -4.33
N ALA A 283 -15.49 21.82 -3.28
CA ALA A 283 -15.64 22.42 -1.96
C ALA A 283 -14.37 22.23 -1.12
N TYR A 284 -14.13 23.17 -0.20
CA TYR A 284 -13.15 22.96 0.87
C TYR A 284 -13.61 21.83 1.78
N THR A 285 -12.67 21.00 2.21
CA THR A 285 -12.94 19.92 3.16
C THR A 285 -12.19 20.15 4.45
N SER A 286 -12.90 20.02 5.56
CA SER A 286 -12.32 19.88 6.89
C SER A 286 -12.70 18.50 7.40
N LEU A 287 -11.73 17.82 8.01
CA LEU A 287 -11.98 16.69 8.89
C LEU A 287 -12.42 17.21 10.26
#